data_AF-A0A517YB40-F1
#
_entry.id   AF-A0A517YB40-F1
#
_cell.length_a   1.000
_cell.length_b   1.000
_cell.length_c   1.000
_cell.angle_alpha   90.00
_cell.angle_beta   90.00
_cell.angle_gamma   90.00
#
_symmetry.space_group_name_H-M   'P 1'
#
loop_
_entity.id
_entity.type
_entity.pdbx_description
1 polymer ?
#
loop_
_entity_poly.entity_id
_entity_poly.type
_entity_poly.pdbx_seq_one_letter_code
_entity_poly.pdbx_strand_id
1 'polypeptide(L)'
;MSQEIKSPAANKQNALWSLISGVGWPLMLGLGLAVIFYALIYRGPLHHPSMIRYFGGHPINIIETALFFIGLVALINKMLDVIAQQASLGAISLGEFNGPQPTTKAGELLDILSSLSKRLQETYLGRRLTDALEAVERNGSADKLEEELKYLSDMDGGRQQESYSLVRIIIWATPMLGFLGTVVGITAALGDLGKELGSQSADAGGGLQGAMTGLLAGLYVAFDTTAIALCFSIVLMFIQYGIDRVEMELLGQVDKRAAQELIGRFEMVGASSDPQLQSIHRMTQLVVAGTEQLVLRQAELWQQTIHSAHGHWDRLQQSSGQQLQASLTASLTESLEQHATHLARIEHSSAEHMLKRWEQWQGALNENAKLLYAQQQEMARQGELMTQAIRAAGDVVQLEKALNSNLSALAGSKNFEETVMSLAAAIHLLNSRLGRSDAQHVELGPQGRSRAA
;
A
#
# COMPACT_ATOMS: atom_id res chain seq x y z
N MET A 1 -16.75 45.21 -33.80
CA MET A 1 -15.70 45.85 -32.97
C MET A 1 -14.44 45.93 -33.80
N SER A 2 -13.92 47.13 -34.07
CA SER A 2 -12.67 47.31 -34.81
C SER A 2 -11.50 47.21 -33.84
N GLN A 3 -10.56 46.30 -34.08
CA GLN A 3 -9.28 46.32 -33.37
C GLN A 3 -8.40 47.41 -33.98
N GLU A 4 -8.04 48.43 -33.19
CA GLU A 4 -7.03 49.40 -33.59
C GLU A 4 -5.65 48.72 -33.60
N ILE A 5 -5.13 48.44 -34.79
CA ILE A 5 -3.73 48.06 -34.99
C ILE A 5 -2.87 49.31 -34.74
N LYS A 6 -2.45 49.52 -33.50
CA LYS A 6 -1.55 50.63 -33.12
C LYS A 6 -0.27 50.57 -33.96
N SER A 7 -0.03 51.65 -34.72
CA SER A 7 1.10 51.72 -35.65
C SER A 7 2.46 51.57 -34.94
N PRO A 8 3.38 50.74 -35.46
CA PRO A 8 4.70 50.54 -34.86
C PRO A 8 5.59 51.80 -34.87
N ALA A 9 5.22 52.84 -35.62
CA ALA A 9 5.90 54.13 -35.62
C ALA A 9 5.79 54.85 -34.26
N ALA A 10 4.64 54.78 -33.59
CA ALA A 10 4.42 55.43 -32.30
C ALA A 10 5.31 54.84 -31.19
N ASN A 11 5.53 53.52 -31.21
CA ASN A 11 6.38 52.86 -30.22
C ASN A 11 7.85 53.29 -30.34
N LYS A 12 8.35 53.50 -31.57
CA LYS A 12 9.71 54.03 -31.80
C LYS A 12 9.90 55.47 -31.33
N GLN A 13 8.89 56.33 -31.50
CA GLN A 13 8.96 57.70 -30.97
C GLN A 13 8.97 57.72 -29.44
N ASN A 14 8.14 56.90 -28.80
CA ASN A 14 8.14 56.76 -27.34
C ASN A 14 9.45 56.17 -26.80
N ALA A 15 10.05 55.18 -27.48
CA ALA A 15 11.33 54.61 -27.10
C ALA A 15 12.51 55.60 -27.25
N LEU A 16 12.51 56.42 -28.29
CA LEU A 16 13.49 57.51 -28.43
C LEU A 16 13.31 58.57 -27.34
N TRP A 17 12.07 58.96 -27.03
CA TRP A 17 11.80 59.90 -25.95
C TRP A 17 12.15 59.35 -24.56
N SER A 18 11.92 58.07 -24.26
CA SER A 18 12.30 57.48 -22.98
C SER A 18 13.83 57.44 -22.83
N LEU A 19 14.56 56.98 -23.85
CA LEU A 19 16.03 57.01 -23.89
C LEU A 19 16.58 58.43 -23.72
N ILE A 20 16.03 59.41 -24.44
CA ILE A 20 16.42 60.82 -24.32
C ILE A 20 16.08 61.38 -22.94
N SER A 21 14.98 60.97 -22.30
CA SER A 21 14.61 61.43 -20.95
C SER A 21 15.57 60.88 -19.88
N GLY A 22 15.96 59.60 -19.96
CA GLY A 22 16.88 58.96 -19.01
C GLY A 22 18.32 59.45 -19.16
N VAL A 23 18.81 59.63 -20.39
CA VAL A 23 20.18 60.08 -20.68
C VAL A 23 20.32 61.62 -20.60
N GLY A 24 19.28 62.35 -20.99
CA GLY A 24 19.28 63.81 -21.06
C GLY A 24 19.29 64.50 -19.69
N TRP A 25 18.69 63.88 -18.67
CA TRP A 25 18.65 64.47 -17.32
C TRP A 25 20.04 64.54 -16.65
N PRO A 26 20.86 63.46 -16.61
CA PRO A 26 22.26 63.55 -16.19
C PRO A 26 23.09 64.53 -17.02
N LEU A 27 22.85 64.62 -18.34
CA LEU A 27 23.60 65.51 -19.23
C LEU A 27 23.31 66.99 -18.94
N MET A 28 22.03 67.35 -18.75
CA MET A 28 21.63 68.73 -18.40
C MET A 28 22.11 69.13 -17.00
N LEU A 29 21.99 68.24 -16.01
CA LEU A 29 22.48 68.51 -14.65
C LEU A 29 24.02 68.59 -14.60
N GLY A 30 24.73 67.71 -15.31
CA GLY A 30 26.19 67.72 -15.39
C GLY A 30 26.74 68.98 -16.08
N LEU A 31 26.12 69.41 -17.18
CA LEU A 31 26.48 70.65 -17.85
C LEU A 31 26.14 71.88 -16.99
N GLY A 32 25.00 71.88 -16.29
CA GLY A 32 24.66 72.92 -15.32
C GLY A 32 25.67 73.00 -14.17
N LEU A 33 26.11 71.85 -13.63
CA LEU A 33 27.15 71.77 -12.60
C LEU A 33 28.51 72.28 -13.11
N ALA A 34 28.88 71.99 -14.35
CA ALA A 34 30.07 72.54 -14.99
C ALA A 34 29.99 74.06 -15.14
N VAL A 35 28.84 74.62 -15.55
CA VAL A 35 28.62 76.08 -15.63
C VAL A 35 28.72 76.73 -14.24
N ILE A 36 28.17 76.12 -13.20
CA ILE A 36 28.32 76.58 -11.80
C ILE A 36 29.78 76.53 -11.36
N PHE A 37 30.51 75.47 -11.69
CA PHE A 37 31.94 75.33 -11.38
C PHE A 37 32.78 76.43 -12.06
N TYR A 38 32.55 76.73 -13.34
CA TYR A 38 33.24 77.84 -14.01
C TYR A 38 32.82 79.22 -13.46
N ALA A 39 31.57 79.41 -13.05
CA ALA A 39 31.15 80.63 -12.36
C ALA A 39 31.89 80.80 -11.02
N LEU A 40 32.11 79.71 -10.27
CA LEU A 40 32.86 79.72 -9.02
C LEU A 40 34.37 79.96 -9.22
N ILE A 41 34.95 79.50 -10.35
CA ILE A 41 36.35 79.78 -10.73
C ILE A 41 36.53 81.24 -11.16
N TYR A 42 35.69 81.77 -12.04
CA TYR A 42 35.89 83.11 -12.63
C TYR A 42 35.30 84.26 -11.81
N ARG A 43 34.36 84.01 -10.88
CA ARG A 43 33.69 85.04 -10.07
C ARG A 43 33.48 84.68 -8.60
N GLY A 44 33.91 83.50 -8.16
CA GLY A 44 33.64 82.97 -6.83
C GLY A 44 34.90 82.67 -6.01
N PRO A 45 34.75 81.94 -4.89
CA PRO A 45 35.85 81.64 -3.96
C PRO A 45 36.89 80.66 -4.51
N LEU A 46 36.68 80.07 -5.70
CA LEU A 46 37.63 79.16 -6.37
C LEU A 46 38.54 79.88 -7.38
N HIS A 47 38.58 81.21 -7.36
CA HIS A 47 39.45 82.05 -8.20
C HIS A 47 40.93 81.95 -7.77
N HIS A 48 41.55 80.81 -8.07
CA HIS A 48 42.97 80.54 -7.88
C HIS A 48 43.68 80.35 -9.24
N PRO A 49 44.89 80.90 -9.46
CA PRO A 49 45.55 80.83 -10.78
C PRO A 49 45.74 79.40 -11.32
N SER A 50 45.97 78.41 -10.45
CA SER A 50 46.06 77.01 -10.88
C SER A 50 44.72 76.43 -11.35
N MET A 51 43.59 76.83 -10.74
CA MET A 51 42.26 76.39 -11.17
C MET A 51 41.93 76.93 -12.57
N ILE A 52 42.25 78.20 -12.82
CA ILE A 52 42.07 78.82 -14.14
C ILE A 52 43.00 78.16 -15.17
N ARG A 53 44.28 77.92 -14.84
CA ARG A 53 45.24 77.22 -15.71
C ARG A 53 44.76 75.81 -16.09
N TYR A 54 44.49 74.96 -15.09
CA TYR A 54 44.13 73.58 -15.35
C TYR A 54 42.74 73.47 -16.02
N PHE A 55 41.68 73.99 -15.39
CA PHE A 55 40.32 73.73 -15.87
C PHE A 55 39.88 74.69 -17.00
N GLY A 56 40.50 75.86 -17.16
CA GLY A 56 40.11 76.89 -18.14
C GLY A 56 41.19 77.27 -19.16
N GLY A 57 42.41 76.72 -19.08
CA GLY A 57 43.54 77.14 -19.91
C GLY A 57 43.49 76.69 -21.38
N HIS A 58 42.63 75.73 -21.72
CA HIS A 58 42.48 75.23 -23.08
C HIS A 58 41.04 74.72 -23.33
N PRO A 59 40.46 74.88 -24.55
CA PRO A 59 39.08 74.46 -24.83
C PRO A 59 38.83 72.96 -24.60
N ILE A 60 39.84 72.11 -24.77
CA ILE A 60 39.72 70.67 -24.52
C ILE A 60 39.50 70.39 -23.03
N ASN A 61 40.22 71.08 -22.14
CA ASN A 61 40.07 70.94 -20.68
C ASN A 61 38.66 71.36 -20.22
N ILE A 62 38.03 72.30 -20.93
CA ILE A 62 36.63 72.70 -20.69
C ILE A 62 35.66 71.59 -21.09
N ILE A 63 35.89 70.92 -22.23
CA ILE A 63 35.10 69.76 -22.67
C ILE A 63 35.30 68.58 -21.70
N GLU A 64 36.53 68.27 -21.32
CA GLU A 64 36.86 67.22 -20.35
C GLU A 64 36.21 67.47 -18.98
N THR A 65 36.24 68.71 -18.49
CA THR A 65 35.61 69.09 -17.22
C THR A 65 34.09 68.96 -17.30
N ALA A 66 33.47 69.36 -18.41
CA ALA A 66 32.04 69.16 -18.62
C ALA A 66 31.66 67.67 -18.69
N LEU A 67 32.43 66.86 -19.41
CA LEU A 67 32.26 65.41 -19.46
C LEU A 67 32.45 64.75 -18.09
N PHE A 68 33.44 65.21 -17.30
CA PHE A 68 33.65 64.75 -15.94
C PHE A 68 32.42 65.00 -15.05
N PHE A 69 31.84 66.21 -15.08
CA PHE A 69 30.63 66.49 -14.30
C PHE A 69 29.40 65.72 -14.79
N ILE A 70 29.26 65.47 -16.11
CA ILE A 70 28.19 64.61 -16.65
C ILE A 70 28.36 63.16 -16.17
N GLY A 71 29.57 62.61 -16.23
CA GLY A 71 29.88 61.27 -15.73
C GLY A 71 29.65 61.15 -14.22
N LEU A 72 30.08 62.16 -13.45
CA LEU A 72 29.92 62.21 -12.00
C LEU A 72 28.44 62.29 -11.59
N VAL A 73 27.63 63.12 -12.25
CA VAL A 73 26.18 63.21 -11.99
C VAL A 73 25.46 61.93 -12.39
N ALA A 74 25.83 61.29 -13.51
CA ALA A 74 25.28 60.00 -13.90
C ALA A 74 25.57 58.91 -12.84
N LEU A 75 26.81 58.86 -12.31
CA LEU A 75 27.19 57.93 -11.25
C LEU A 75 26.51 58.26 -9.91
N ILE A 76 26.35 59.53 -9.54
CA ILE A 76 25.60 59.92 -8.33
C ILE A 76 24.13 59.50 -8.44
N ASN A 77 23.47 59.77 -9.57
CA ASN A 77 22.10 59.33 -9.80
C ASN A 77 21.96 57.80 -9.74
N LYS A 78 22.93 57.06 -10.31
CA LYS A 78 22.98 55.60 -10.24
C LYS A 78 23.17 55.08 -8.82
N MET A 79 24.06 55.69 -8.04
CA MET A 79 24.25 55.36 -6.61
C MET A 79 22.98 55.60 -5.79
N LEU A 80 22.29 56.72 -6.02
CA LEU A 80 21.02 57.04 -5.35
C LEU A 80 19.90 56.05 -5.71
N ASP A 81 19.83 55.62 -6.96
CA ASP A 81 18.90 54.56 -7.40
C ASP A 81 19.21 53.22 -6.72
N VAL A 82 20.47 52.75 -6.76
CA VAL A 82 20.90 51.50 -6.10
C VAL A 82 20.61 51.53 -4.60
N ILE A 83 20.84 52.65 -3.91
CA ILE A 83 20.49 52.82 -2.48
C ILE A 83 18.97 52.80 -2.26
N ALA A 84 18.18 53.45 -3.13
CA ALA A 84 16.72 53.44 -3.03
C ALA A 84 16.14 52.03 -3.27
N GLN A 85 16.67 51.30 -4.25
CA GLN A 85 16.31 49.92 -4.52
C GLN A 85 16.68 49.00 -3.34
N GLN A 86 17.90 49.12 -2.81
CA GLN A 86 18.35 48.38 -1.60
C GLN A 86 17.45 48.63 -0.39
N ALA A 87 17.02 49.88 -0.17
CA ALA A 87 16.08 50.22 0.91
C ALA A 87 14.66 49.68 0.67
N SER A 88 14.24 49.51 -0.60
CA SER A 88 12.91 49.02 -0.96
C SER A 88 12.73 47.49 -0.83
N LEU A 89 13.81 46.71 -0.76
CA LEU A 89 13.77 45.23 -0.69
C LEU A 89 12.87 44.70 0.43
N GLY A 90 12.85 45.39 1.58
CA GLY A 90 12.02 45.02 2.73
C GLY A 90 10.55 45.47 2.65
N ALA A 91 10.21 46.35 1.70
CA ALA A 91 8.85 46.85 1.49
C ALA A 91 8.05 46.02 0.45
N ILE A 92 8.71 45.07 -0.23
CA ILE A 92 8.10 44.17 -1.21
C ILE A 92 8.00 42.76 -0.60
N SER A 93 6.78 42.24 -0.50
CA SER A 93 6.48 40.87 -0.13
C SER A 93 5.13 40.44 -0.71
N LEU A 94 4.98 39.15 -1.01
CA LEU A 94 3.76 38.54 -1.54
C LEU A 94 2.85 37.99 -0.43
N GLY A 95 2.97 38.51 0.80
CA GLY A 95 2.25 38.04 1.98
C GLY A 95 2.76 36.69 2.50
N GLU A 96 2.19 36.22 3.61
CA GLU A 96 2.65 35.01 4.30
C GLU A 96 2.50 33.73 3.44
N PHE A 97 3.57 32.94 3.37
CA PHE A 97 3.60 31.65 2.70
C PHE A 97 2.87 30.58 3.53
N ASN A 98 1.58 30.39 3.24
CA ASN A 98 0.72 29.41 3.90
C ASN A 98 0.73 28.04 3.19
N GLY A 99 1.92 27.57 2.78
CA GLY A 99 2.11 26.34 2.01
C GLY A 99 1.90 26.51 0.49
N PRO A 100 2.13 25.42 -0.28
CA PRO A 100 1.97 25.43 -1.73
C PRO A 100 0.54 25.81 -2.12
N GLN A 101 0.41 26.61 -3.18
CA GLN A 101 -0.87 27.13 -3.68
C GLN A 101 -1.06 26.85 -5.18
N PRO A 102 -2.29 26.66 -5.67
CA PRO A 102 -2.53 26.39 -7.09
C PRO A 102 -2.08 27.57 -7.96
N THR A 103 -1.60 27.28 -9.16
CA THR A 103 -1.04 28.29 -10.10
C THR A 103 -2.06 29.36 -10.53
N THR A 104 -3.37 29.09 -10.39
CA THR A 104 -4.44 30.08 -10.54
C THR A 104 -4.30 31.30 -9.62
N LYS A 105 -3.61 31.17 -8.48
CA LYS A 105 -3.32 32.30 -7.59
C LYS A 105 -2.20 33.23 -8.08
N ALA A 106 -1.52 32.92 -9.19
CA ALA A 106 -0.54 33.84 -9.77
C ALA A 106 -1.16 35.23 -10.07
N GLY A 107 -2.41 35.26 -10.55
CA GLY A 107 -3.17 36.51 -10.75
C GLY A 107 -3.43 37.29 -9.45
N GLU A 108 -3.79 36.62 -8.35
CA GLU A 108 -3.95 37.28 -7.03
C GLU A 108 -2.65 37.93 -6.56
N LEU A 109 -1.50 37.31 -6.84
CA LEU A 109 -0.18 37.82 -6.49
C LEU A 109 0.27 38.96 -7.43
N LEU A 110 -0.10 38.92 -8.71
CA LEU A 110 0.08 40.01 -9.65
C LEU A 110 -0.76 41.24 -9.28
N ASP A 111 -1.99 41.05 -8.79
CA ASP A 111 -2.82 42.14 -8.27
C ASP A 111 -2.21 42.80 -7.01
N ILE A 112 -1.59 42.01 -6.13
CA ILE A 112 -0.83 42.56 -5.00
C ILE A 112 0.34 43.43 -5.50
N LEU A 113 1.13 42.97 -6.47
CA LEU A 113 2.22 43.76 -7.04
C LEU A 113 1.72 44.99 -7.81
N SER A 114 0.62 44.88 -8.56
CA SER A 114 0.02 45.98 -9.33
C SER A 114 -0.57 47.07 -8.42
N SER A 115 -0.93 46.74 -7.18
CA SER A 115 -1.37 47.68 -6.15
C SER A 115 -0.22 48.50 -5.50
N LEU A 116 1.03 48.05 -5.62
CA LEU A 116 2.20 48.78 -5.09
C LEU A 116 2.42 50.12 -5.82
N SER A 117 3.16 51.03 -5.19
CA SER A 117 3.55 52.27 -5.89
C SER A 117 4.45 51.95 -7.10
N LYS A 118 4.31 52.70 -8.20
CA LYS A 118 5.10 52.50 -9.44
C LYS A 118 6.61 52.39 -9.21
N ARG A 119 7.15 53.18 -8.26
CA ARG A 119 8.58 53.11 -7.91
C ARG A 119 9.02 51.76 -7.34
N LEU A 120 8.13 51.04 -6.63
CA LEU A 120 8.41 49.69 -6.13
C LEU A 120 8.31 48.66 -7.27
N GLN A 121 7.31 48.80 -8.15
CA GLN A 121 7.16 47.98 -9.36
C GLN A 121 8.39 48.10 -10.27
N GLU A 122 8.91 49.31 -10.45
CA GLU A 122 10.08 49.61 -11.30
C GLU A 122 11.42 49.11 -10.73
N THR A 123 11.49 48.63 -9.48
CA THR A 123 12.71 48.01 -8.91
C THR A 123 13.07 46.69 -9.59
N TYR A 124 14.31 46.23 -9.43
CA TYR A 124 14.74 44.89 -9.85
C TYR A 124 13.86 43.78 -9.24
N LEU A 125 13.55 43.86 -7.93
CA LEU A 125 12.69 42.86 -7.27
C LEU A 125 11.22 42.95 -7.74
N GLY A 126 10.67 44.16 -7.86
CA GLY A 126 9.29 44.39 -8.31
C GLY A 126 9.06 43.88 -9.74
N ARG A 127 9.94 44.24 -10.68
CA ARG A 127 9.91 43.71 -12.06
C ARG A 127 10.08 42.21 -12.06
N ARG A 128 11.11 41.66 -11.40
CA ARG A 128 11.39 40.21 -11.45
C ARG A 128 10.26 39.36 -10.87
N LEU A 129 9.63 39.79 -9.77
CA LEU A 129 8.46 39.09 -9.23
C LEU A 129 7.27 39.17 -10.19
N THR A 130 7.06 40.30 -10.86
CA THR A 130 6.00 40.48 -11.86
C THR A 130 6.27 39.61 -13.09
N ASP A 131 7.43 39.76 -13.74
CA ASP A 131 7.87 39.01 -14.92
C ASP A 131 7.77 37.48 -14.68
N ALA A 132 8.16 37.00 -13.49
CA ALA A 132 8.09 35.57 -13.12
C ALA A 132 6.65 35.09 -12.83
N LEU A 133 5.79 35.90 -12.22
CA LEU A 133 4.39 35.55 -11.98
C LEU A 133 3.57 35.56 -13.27
N GLU A 134 3.81 36.52 -14.18
CA GLU A 134 3.25 36.52 -15.53
C GLU A 134 3.66 35.26 -16.30
N ALA A 135 4.90 34.78 -16.13
CA ALA A 135 5.35 33.52 -16.73
C ALA A 135 4.60 32.30 -16.15
N VAL A 136 4.34 32.24 -14.84
CA VAL A 136 3.54 31.16 -14.22
C VAL A 136 2.08 31.20 -14.68
N GLU A 137 1.46 32.37 -14.74
CA GLU A 137 0.09 32.54 -15.24
C GLU A 137 -0.02 32.12 -16.71
N ARG A 138 0.87 32.62 -17.57
CA ARG A 138 0.92 32.32 -19.01
C ARG A 138 1.16 30.84 -19.30
N ASN A 139 1.98 30.17 -18.50
CA ASN A 139 2.33 28.77 -18.69
C ASN A 139 1.35 27.80 -18.00
N GLY A 140 0.57 28.27 -17.02
CA GLY A 140 -0.30 27.47 -16.16
C GLY A 140 0.43 26.56 -15.16
N SER A 141 1.76 26.48 -15.22
CA SER A 141 2.62 25.64 -14.36
C SER A 141 3.84 26.42 -13.85
N ALA A 142 4.30 26.05 -12.65
CA ALA A 142 5.52 26.55 -12.02
C ALA A 142 6.75 25.65 -12.24
N ASP A 143 6.66 24.54 -13.00
CA ASP A 143 7.75 23.56 -13.15
C ASP A 143 9.07 24.13 -13.72
N LYS A 144 9.00 25.28 -14.40
CA LYS A 144 10.13 26.02 -14.99
C LYS A 144 10.50 27.30 -14.24
N LEU A 145 9.91 27.55 -13.07
CA LEU A 145 10.07 28.81 -12.33
C LEU A 145 11.52 29.10 -11.92
N GLU A 146 12.32 28.08 -11.60
CA GLU A 146 13.76 28.26 -11.31
C GLU A 146 14.58 28.62 -12.57
N GLU A 147 14.21 28.09 -13.73
CA GLU A 147 14.84 28.40 -15.02
C GLU A 147 14.49 29.85 -15.44
N GLU A 148 13.23 30.25 -15.29
CA GLU A 148 12.75 31.61 -15.57
C GLU A 148 13.38 32.63 -14.61
N LEU A 149 13.44 32.35 -13.30
CA LEU A 149 14.07 33.24 -12.31
C LEU A 149 15.56 33.44 -12.58
N LYS A 150 16.26 32.40 -13.04
CA LYS A 150 17.65 32.51 -13.49
C LYS A 150 17.76 33.37 -14.75
N TYR A 151 16.93 33.12 -15.77
CA TYR A 151 16.89 33.90 -17.01
C TYR A 151 16.64 35.40 -16.73
N LEU A 152 15.71 35.72 -15.84
CA LEU A 152 15.43 37.09 -15.42
C LEU A 152 16.61 37.73 -14.65
N SER A 153 17.38 36.95 -13.89
CA SER A 153 18.60 37.43 -13.25
C SER A 153 19.71 37.74 -14.26
N ASP A 154 19.95 36.85 -15.22
CA ASP A 154 20.87 37.08 -16.34
C ASP A 154 20.45 38.33 -17.16
N MET A 155 19.14 38.53 -17.38
CA MET A 155 18.60 39.75 -17.99
C MET A 155 18.83 41.01 -17.15
N ASP A 156 18.69 40.95 -15.83
CA ASP A 156 18.93 42.09 -14.94
C ASP A 156 20.41 42.49 -14.89
N GLY A 157 21.34 41.53 -14.94
CA GLY A 157 22.76 41.80 -15.16
C GLY A 157 23.05 42.46 -16.52
N GLY A 158 22.32 42.05 -17.57
CA GLY A 158 22.33 42.73 -18.87
C GLY A 158 21.86 44.19 -18.79
N ARG A 159 20.69 44.42 -18.16
CA ARG A 159 20.12 45.75 -17.89
C ARG A 159 21.08 46.62 -17.05
N GLN A 160 21.78 46.02 -16.08
CA GLN A 160 22.81 46.66 -15.26
C GLN A 160 23.96 47.19 -16.13
N GLN A 161 24.58 46.30 -16.92
CA GLN A 161 25.71 46.61 -17.81
C GLN A 161 25.35 47.70 -18.85
N GLU A 162 24.14 47.65 -19.41
CA GLU A 162 23.62 48.66 -20.35
C GLU A 162 23.50 50.03 -19.68
N SER A 163 23.03 50.11 -18.43
CA SER A 163 22.84 51.39 -17.72
C SER A 163 24.13 52.19 -17.52
N TYR A 164 25.31 51.54 -17.48
CA TYR A 164 26.61 52.21 -17.42
C TYR A 164 27.15 52.69 -18.77
N SER A 165 26.46 52.46 -19.89
CA SER A 165 27.01 52.72 -21.25
C SER A 165 27.46 54.17 -21.45
N LEU A 166 26.68 55.15 -21.01
CA LEU A 166 27.05 56.57 -21.10
C LEU A 166 28.35 56.87 -20.34
N VAL A 167 28.46 56.40 -19.10
CA VAL A 167 29.63 56.66 -18.24
C VAL A 167 30.87 55.96 -18.80
N ARG A 168 30.71 54.73 -19.31
CA ARG A 168 31.79 53.97 -19.96
C ARG A 168 32.32 54.68 -21.20
N ILE A 169 31.44 55.26 -22.02
CA ILE A 169 31.81 56.10 -23.18
C ILE A 169 32.58 57.34 -22.72
N ILE A 170 32.14 58.02 -21.65
CA ILE A 170 32.83 59.19 -21.07
C ILE A 170 34.24 58.82 -20.56
N ILE A 171 34.36 57.75 -19.76
CA ILE A 171 35.62 57.27 -19.19
C ILE A 171 36.64 56.92 -20.29
N TRP A 172 36.16 56.35 -21.39
CA TRP A 172 36.97 55.98 -22.57
C TRP A 172 37.34 57.19 -23.45
N ALA A 173 36.40 58.13 -23.66
CA ALA A 173 36.62 59.31 -24.50
C ALA A 173 37.53 60.36 -23.84
N THR A 174 37.49 60.49 -22.51
CA THR A 174 38.25 61.54 -21.79
C THR A 174 39.77 61.39 -22.00
N PRO A 175 40.42 60.23 -21.86
CA PRO A 175 41.84 60.06 -22.20
C PRO A 175 42.18 60.33 -23.68
N MET A 176 41.25 60.07 -24.61
CA MET A 176 41.45 60.37 -26.03
C MET A 176 41.40 61.89 -26.31
N LEU A 177 40.56 62.62 -25.59
CA LEU A 177 40.57 64.09 -25.60
C LEU A 177 41.86 64.64 -24.97
N GLY A 178 42.35 64.06 -23.87
CA GLY A 178 43.63 64.45 -23.28
C GLY A 178 44.80 64.27 -24.24
N PHE A 179 44.83 63.16 -24.97
CA PHE A 179 45.81 62.93 -26.03
C PHE A 179 45.66 63.96 -27.17
N LEU A 180 44.44 64.23 -27.63
CA LEU A 180 44.18 65.30 -28.61
C LEU A 180 44.68 66.67 -28.10
N GLY A 181 44.54 66.95 -26.81
CA GLY A 181 45.12 68.11 -26.13
C GLY A 181 46.65 68.17 -26.23
N THR A 182 47.36 67.05 -26.05
CA THR A 182 48.81 67.02 -26.29
C THR A 182 49.17 67.28 -27.75
N VAL A 183 48.46 66.68 -28.70
CA VAL A 183 48.71 66.86 -30.14
C VAL A 183 48.52 68.32 -30.54
N VAL A 184 47.42 68.95 -30.10
CA VAL A 184 47.13 70.37 -30.37
C VAL A 184 48.16 71.29 -29.70
N GLY A 185 48.46 71.09 -28.41
CA GLY A 185 49.41 71.93 -27.67
C GLY A 185 50.83 71.86 -28.23
N ILE A 186 51.32 70.66 -28.58
CA ILE A 186 52.64 70.47 -29.19
C ILE A 186 52.67 71.04 -30.61
N THR A 187 51.61 70.89 -31.40
CA THR A 187 51.55 71.43 -32.77
C THR A 187 51.52 72.96 -32.76
N ALA A 188 50.81 73.59 -31.81
CA ALA A 188 50.88 75.03 -31.60
C ALA A 188 52.30 75.47 -31.21
N ALA A 189 52.93 74.77 -30.25
CA ALA A 189 54.28 75.08 -29.77
C ALA A 189 55.35 75.03 -30.88
N LEU A 190 55.29 74.01 -31.75
CA LEU A 190 56.16 73.89 -32.93
C LEU A 190 55.83 74.93 -34.01
N GLY A 191 54.55 75.23 -34.21
CA GLY A 191 54.09 76.23 -35.18
C GLY A 191 54.56 77.65 -34.84
N ASP A 192 54.55 78.02 -33.56
CA ASP A 192 55.03 79.33 -33.11
C ASP A 192 56.56 79.41 -33.06
N LEU A 193 57.25 78.32 -32.65
CA LEU A 193 58.70 78.19 -32.78
C LEU A 193 59.17 78.38 -34.24
N GLY A 194 58.45 77.81 -35.21
CA GLY A 194 58.73 77.96 -36.63
C GLY A 194 58.54 79.40 -37.15
N LYS A 195 57.60 80.16 -36.59
CA LYS A 195 57.42 81.59 -36.92
C LYS A 195 58.57 82.42 -36.36
N GLU A 196 58.86 82.29 -35.06
CA GLU A 196 59.86 83.10 -34.36
C GLU A 196 61.28 82.88 -34.91
N LEU A 197 61.60 81.64 -35.33
CA LEU A 197 62.85 81.33 -36.04
C LEU A 197 62.88 81.81 -37.50
N GLY A 198 61.72 82.00 -38.14
CA GLY A 198 61.58 82.50 -39.50
C GLY A 198 61.54 84.02 -39.61
N SER A 199 61.08 84.73 -38.57
CA SER A 199 60.93 86.19 -38.53
C SER A 199 62.21 86.95 -38.15
N GLN A 200 63.39 86.40 -38.47
CA GLN A 200 64.70 86.93 -38.04
C GLN A 200 64.95 88.36 -38.55
N SER A 201 64.64 89.33 -37.69
CA SER A 201 64.83 90.76 -37.91
C SER A 201 65.91 91.29 -36.96
N ALA A 202 67.17 90.93 -37.25
CA ALA A 202 68.44 91.51 -36.77
C ALA A 202 68.77 91.63 -35.27
N ASP A 203 67.82 91.81 -34.35
CA ASP A 203 68.09 92.09 -32.92
C ASP A 203 68.40 90.80 -32.13
N ALA A 204 69.66 90.36 -32.26
CA ALA A 204 70.19 89.13 -31.69
C ALA A 204 70.28 89.16 -30.15
N GLY A 205 69.22 88.70 -29.48
CA GLY A 205 69.21 88.39 -28.05
C GLY A 205 67.85 87.96 -27.51
N GLY A 206 66.78 88.66 -27.91
CA GLY A 206 65.42 88.40 -27.41
C GLY A 206 64.74 87.17 -28.04
N GLY A 207 64.78 87.06 -29.37
CA GLY A 207 63.95 86.11 -30.12
C GLY A 207 64.12 84.64 -29.74
N LEU A 208 65.35 84.17 -29.49
CA LEU A 208 65.57 82.77 -29.08
C LEU A 208 65.01 82.47 -27.67
N GLN A 209 65.11 83.42 -26.75
CA GLN A 209 64.53 83.30 -25.41
C GLN A 209 62.99 83.34 -25.48
N GLY A 210 62.43 84.19 -26.36
CA GLY A 210 61.00 84.21 -26.69
C GLY A 210 60.51 82.88 -27.26
N ALA A 211 61.19 82.36 -28.28
CA ALA A 211 60.92 81.07 -28.92
C ALA A 211 60.91 79.90 -27.92
N MET A 212 61.92 79.82 -27.05
CA MET A 212 61.97 78.81 -25.99
C MET A 212 60.84 78.98 -24.97
N THR A 213 60.48 80.22 -24.61
CA THR A 213 59.39 80.49 -23.66
C THR A 213 58.03 80.10 -24.24
N GLY A 214 57.78 80.38 -25.53
CA GLY A 214 56.57 79.95 -26.25
C GLY A 214 56.49 78.43 -26.41
N LEU A 215 57.60 77.77 -26.76
CA LEU A 215 57.70 76.31 -26.84
C LEU A 215 57.36 75.64 -25.49
N LEU A 216 57.91 76.17 -24.39
CA LEU A 216 57.62 75.69 -23.03
C LEU A 216 56.14 75.92 -22.65
N ALA A 217 55.56 77.07 -23.00
CA ALA A 217 54.15 77.36 -22.73
C ALA A 217 53.21 76.37 -23.41
N GLY A 218 53.42 76.07 -24.70
CA GLY A 218 52.60 75.09 -25.43
C GLY A 218 52.80 73.65 -24.94
N LEU A 219 54.03 73.28 -24.54
CA LEU A 219 54.30 72.00 -23.87
C LEU A 219 53.60 71.89 -22.51
N TYR A 220 53.55 72.96 -21.71
CA TYR A 220 52.81 72.96 -20.45
C TYR A 220 51.31 72.75 -20.67
N VAL A 221 50.69 73.44 -21.64
CA VAL A 221 49.28 73.21 -21.98
C VAL A 221 49.05 71.76 -22.41
N ALA A 222 49.91 71.22 -23.27
CA ALA A 222 49.85 69.82 -23.71
C ALA A 222 49.86 68.84 -22.52
N PHE A 223 50.84 68.93 -21.62
CA PHE A 223 50.95 68.03 -20.47
C PHE A 223 49.80 68.20 -19.47
N ASP A 224 49.35 69.45 -19.23
CA ASP A 224 48.24 69.73 -18.33
C ASP A 224 46.92 69.10 -18.82
N THR A 225 46.64 69.10 -20.14
CA THR A 225 45.44 68.46 -20.71
C THR A 225 45.40 66.96 -20.40
N THR A 226 46.45 66.22 -20.73
CA THR A 226 46.52 64.77 -20.47
C THR A 226 46.54 64.44 -18.98
N ALA A 227 47.18 65.25 -18.14
CA ALA A 227 47.20 65.04 -16.70
C ALA A 227 45.78 65.12 -16.09
N ILE A 228 44.97 66.11 -16.50
CA ILE A 228 43.58 66.26 -16.09
C ILE A 228 42.73 65.10 -16.63
N ALA A 229 42.82 64.82 -17.93
CA ALA A 229 42.04 63.77 -18.59
C ALA A 229 42.19 62.40 -17.92
N LEU A 230 43.43 62.03 -17.59
CA LEU A 230 43.73 60.78 -16.87
C LEU A 230 43.22 60.82 -15.43
N CYS A 231 43.37 61.95 -14.72
CA CYS A 231 42.83 62.11 -13.37
C CYS A 231 41.30 61.94 -13.32
N PHE A 232 40.57 62.62 -14.21
CA PHE A 232 39.12 62.48 -14.34
C PHE A 232 38.69 61.05 -14.69
N SER A 233 39.35 60.42 -15.67
CA SER A 233 39.04 59.05 -16.09
C SER A 233 39.24 58.05 -14.95
N ILE A 234 40.35 58.16 -14.20
CA ILE A 234 40.65 57.31 -13.04
C ILE A 234 39.62 57.51 -11.91
N VAL A 235 39.26 58.76 -11.59
CA VAL A 235 38.26 59.07 -10.55
C VAL A 235 36.88 58.51 -10.91
N LEU A 236 36.41 58.73 -12.15
CA LEU A 236 35.13 58.18 -12.61
C LEU A 236 35.14 56.65 -12.63
N MET A 237 36.23 56.02 -13.09
CA MET A 237 36.37 54.57 -13.10
C MET A 237 36.34 53.97 -11.69
N PHE A 238 37.00 54.61 -10.72
CA PHE A 238 36.98 54.17 -9.32
C PHE A 238 35.58 54.29 -8.69
N ILE A 239 34.87 55.40 -8.93
CA ILE A 239 33.49 55.58 -8.46
C ILE A 239 32.55 54.56 -9.13
N GLN A 240 32.67 54.34 -10.44
CA GLN A 240 31.88 53.33 -11.16
C GLN A 240 32.11 51.93 -10.59
N TYR A 241 33.37 51.52 -10.38
CA TYR A 241 33.69 50.22 -9.78
C TYR A 241 33.09 50.05 -8.38
N GLY A 242 33.08 51.12 -7.58
CA GLY A 242 32.44 51.12 -6.26
C GLY A 242 30.93 50.87 -6.33
N ILE A 243 30.22 51.54 -7.23
CA ILE A 243 28.75 51.38 -7.38
C ILE A 243 28.42 50.02 -8.00
N ASP A 244 29.15 49.59 -9.03
CA ASP A 244 29.01 48.29 -9.69
C ASP A 244 29.12 47.13 -8.68
N ARG A 245 30.06 47.22 -7.73
CA ARG A 245 30.19 46.24 -6.64
C ARG A 245 29.01 46.22 -5.66
N VAL A 246 28.45 47.38 -5.31
CA VAL A 246 27.27 47.46 -4.43
C VAL A 246 26.03 46.95 -5.17
N GLU A 247 25.92 47.23 -6.46
CA GLU A 247 24.79 46.82 -7.29
C GLU A 247 24.80 45.32 -7.62
N MET A 248 25.96 44.70 -7.84
CA MET A 248 26.07 43.25 -7.96
C MET A 248 25.62 42.52 -6.68
N GLU A 249 25.93 43.07 -5.50
CA GLU A 249 25.46 42.52 -4.22
C GLU A 249 23.94 42.75 -4.02
N LEU A 250 23.40 43.90 -4.45
CA LEU A 250 21.95 44.12 -4.54
C LEU A 250 21.27 43.08 -5.44
N LEU A 251 21.77 42.84 -6.65
CA LEU A 251 21.23 41.80 -7.55
C LEU A 251 21.29 40.40 -6.90
N GLY A 252 22.41 40.06 -6.25
CA GLY A 252 22.56 38.83 -5.47
C GLY A 252 21.68 38.75 -4.21
N GLN A 253 21.05 39.85 -3.77
CA GLN A 253 20.00 39.86 -2.75
C GLN A 253 18.60 39.78 -3.36
N VAL A 254 18.38 40.39 -4.53
CA VAL A 254 17.15 40.21 -5.33
C VAL A 254 16.98 38.75 -5.74
N ASP A 255 18.06 38.05 -6.14
CA ASP A 255 18.07 36.61 -6.40
C ASP A 255 17.49 35.83 -5.22
N LYS A 256 18.10 36.00 -4.04
CA LYS A 256 17.72 35.31 -2.79
C LYS A 256 16.29 35.65 -2.38
N ARG A 257 15.87 36.91 -2.54
CA ARG A 257 14.54 37.39 -2.13
C ARG A 257 13.43 36.93 -3.07
N ALA A 258 13.67 36.94 -4.39
CA ALA A 258 12.74 36.38 -5.37
C ALA A 258 12.61 34.86 -5.21
N ALA A 259 13.73 34.16 -4.98
CA ALA A 259 13.73 32.73 -4.66
C ALA A 259 12.91 32.42 -3.39
N GLN A 260 13.11 33.17 -2.30
CA GLN A 260 12.35 33.01 -1.04
C GLN A 260 10.85 33.27 -1.19
N GLU A 261 10.44 34.20 -2.06
CA GLU A 261 9.03 34.54 -2.25
C GLU A 261 8.32 33.62 -3.26
N LEU A 262 9.03 32.95 -4.17
CA LEU A 262 8.41 32.21 -5.28
C LEU A 262 8.72 30.70 -5.33
N ILE A 263 9.93 30.26 -4.96
CA ILE A 263 10.28 28.83 -5.01
C ILE A 263 9.49 28.07 -3.93
N GLY A 264 8.76 27.04 -4.34
CA GLY A 264 7.86 26.29 -3.45
C GLY A 264 6.56 27.03 -3.08
N ARG A 265 6.34 28.28 -3.52
CA ARG A 265 5.07 29.00 -3.29
C ARG A 265 3.91 28.33 -4.04
N PHE A 266 4.18 27.75 -5.21
CA PHE A 266 3.19 27.06 -6.03
C PHE A 266 3.19 25.55 -5.84
N GLU A 267 2.01 24.94 -5.97
CA GLU A 267 1.85 23.52 -6.22
C GLU A 267 2.55 23.14 -7.53
N MET A 268 3.63 22.37 -7.43
CA MET A 268 4.21 21.70 -8.60
C MET A 268 3.25 20.58 -9.03
N VAL A 269 2.38 20.86 -10.01
CA VAL A 269 1.45 19.90 -10.64
C VAL A 269 2.23 18.95 -11.58
N GLY A 270 3.42 18.50 -11.15
CA GLY A 270 4.52 18.34 -12.10
C GLY A 270 5.84 17.74 -11.62
N ALA A 271 5.87 16.91 -10.56
CA ALA A 271 6.92 15.86 -10.45
C ALA A 271 6.73 14.73 -11.49
N SER A 272 6.19 15.09 -12.66
CA SER A 272 5.68 14.26 -13.76
C SER A 272 6.05 14.88 -15.12
N SER A 273 6.99 15.81 -15.14
CA SER A 273 7.66 16.35 -16.34
C SER A 273 8.68 15.38 -16.96
N ASP A 274 8.93 14.24 -16.32
CA ASP A 274 9.58 13.07 -16.93
C ASP A 274 8.53 12.15 -17.61
N PRO A 275 8.57 11.98 -18.96
CA PRO A 275 7.70 11.04 -19.68
C PRO A 275 7.82 9.58 -19.20
N GLN A 276 8.97 9.17 -18.65
CA GLN A 276 9.18 7.81 -18.16
C GLN A 276 8.33 7.55 -16.91
N LEU A 277 8.32 8.48 -15.94
CA LEU A 277 7.44 8.46 -14.77
C LEU A 277 5.95 8.42 -15.15
N GLN A 278 5.51 9.20 -16.15
CA GLN A 278 4.13 9.10 -16.64
C GLN A 278 3.80 7.73 -17.24
N SER A 279 4.73 7.13 -17.98
CA SER A 279 4.56 5.79 -18.55
C SER A 279 4.46 4.71 -17.47
N ILE A 280 5.28 4.80 -16.42
CA ILE A 280 5.27 3.91 -15.26
C ILE A 280 3.95 4.04 -14.49
N HIS A 281 3.50 5.27 -14.21
CA HIS A 281 2.23 5.49 -13.50
C HIS A 281 1.04 4.88 -14.26
N ARG A 282 0.99 5.08 -15.59
CA ARG A 282 -0.04 4.47 -16.45
C ARG A 282 0.05 2.94 -16.46
N MET A 283 1.25 2.36 -16.48
CA MET A 283 1.45 0.91 -16.34
C MET A 283 0.95 0.40 -14.99
N THR A 284 1.28 1.06 -13.87
CA THR A 284 0.83 0.67 -12.54
C THR A 284 -0.69 0.72 -12.41
N GLN A 285 -1.35 1.77 -12.95
CA GLN A 285 -2.82 1.86 -12.98
C GLN A 285 -3.45 0.72 -13.80
N LEU A 286 -2.88 0.38 -14.96
CA LEU A 286 -3.35 -0.75 -15.79
C LEU A 286 -3.14 -2.10 -15.09
N VAL A 287 -2.04 -2.28 -14.36
CA VAL A 287 -1.79 -3.49 -13.56
C VAL A 287 -2.80 -3.60 -12.42
N VAL A 288 -3.06 -2.53 -11.68
CA VAL A 288 -4.05 -2.52 -10.58
C VAL A 288 -5.46 -2.87 -11.10
N ALA A 289 -5.93 -2.18 -12.15
CA ALA A 289 -7.22 -2.48 -12.78
C ALA A 289 -7.28 -3.91 -13.33
N GLY A 290 -6.19 -4.41 -13.92
CA GLY A 290 -6.07 -5.79 -14.36
C GLY A 290 -6.16 -6.80 -13.21
N THR A 291 -5.53 -6.53 -12.06
CA THR A 291 -5.63 -7.40 -10.87
C THR A 291 -7.01 -7.36 -10.22
N GLU A 292 -7.68 -6.21 -10.17
CA GLU A 292 -9.07 -6.09 -9.71
C GLU A 292 -10.02 -6.91 -10.59
N GLN A 293 -9.90 -6.75 -11.92
CA GLN A 293 -10.68 -7.52 -12.88
C GLN A 293 -10.39 -9.03 -12.80
N LEU A 294 -9.14 -9.42 -12.55
CA LEU A 294 -8.76 -10.83 -12.34
C LEU A 294 -9.40 -11.41 -11.08
N VAL A 295 -9.39 -10.68 -9.95
CA VAL A 295 -9.99 -11.12 -8.68
C VAL A 295 -11.52 -11.25 -8.81
N LEU A 296 -12.17 -10.28 -9.45
CA LEU A 296 -13.62 -10.35 -9.74
C LEU A 296 -13.96 -11.57 -10.61
N ARG A 297 -13.18 -11.81 -11.67
CA ARG A 297 -13.37 -12.97 -12.57
C ARG A 297 -13.07 -14.30 -11.87
N GLN A 298 -12.10 -14.33 -10.97
CA GLN A 298 -11.78 -15.51 -10.16
C GLN A 298 -12.90 -15.82 -9.17
N ALA A 299 -13.52 -14.82 -8.55
CA ALA A 299 -14.68 -14.99 -7.68
C ALA A 299 -15.92 -15.52 -8.45
N GLU A 300 -16.19 -14.99 -9.65
CA GLU A 300 -17.25 -15.48 -10.54
C GLU A 300 -17.04 -16.96 -10.92
N LEU A 301 -15.82 -17.35 -11.28
CA LEU A 301 -15.46 -18.73 -11.61
C LEU A 301 -15.57 -19.67 -10.41
N TRP A 302 -15.19 -19.23 -9.21
CA TRP A 302 -15.42 -19.98 -7.97
C TRP A 302 -16.92 -20.17 -7.70
N GLN A 303 -17.73 -19.11 -7.86
CA GLN A 303 -19.18 -19.20 -7.68
C GLN A 303 -19.83 -20.18 -8.67
N GLN A 304 -19.46 -20.12 -9.96
CA GLN A 304 -19.91 -21.09 -10.97
C GLN A 304 -19.47 -22.52 -10.64
N THR A 305 -18.25 -22.70 -10.14
CA THR A 305 -17.72 -24.02 -9.74
C THR A 305 -18.47 -24.59 -8.53
N ILE A 306 -18.77 -23.75 -7.52
CA ILE A 306 -19.52 -24.14 -6.32
C ILE A 306 -20.97 -24.51 -6.69
N HIS A 307 -21.66 -23.72 -7.51
CA HIS A 307 -23.01 -24.09 -7.98
C HIS A 307 -23.00 -25.38 -8.83
N SER A 308 -22.00 -25.55 -9.70
CA SER A 308 -21.86 -26.75 -10.53
C SER A 308 -21.58 -28.00 -9.69
N ALA A 309 -20.76 -27.87 -8.64
CA ALA A 309 -20.50 -28.92 -7.67
C ALA A 309 -21.77 -29.26 -6.86
N HIS A 310 -22.47 -28.25 -6.32
CA HIS A 310 -23.72 -28.46 -5.57
C HIS A 310 -24.77 -29.21 -6.41
N GLY A 311 -24.98 -28.78 -7.65
CA GLY A 311 -25.85 -29.48 -8.61
C GLY A 311 -25.31 -30.84 -9.08
N HIS A 312 -24.09 -31.25 -8.73
CA HIS A 312 -23.61 -32.63 -8.87
C HIS A 312 -23.88 -33.44 -7.59
N TRP A 313 -23.61 -32.87 -6.41
CA TRP A 313 -23.93 -33.47 -5.11
C TRP A 313 -25.43 -33.79 -4.96
N ASP A 314 -26.33 -32.88 -5.34
CA ASP A 314 -27.77 -33.11 -5.26
C ASP A 314 -28.21 -34.30 -6.13
N ARG A 315 -27.68 -34.39 -7.36
CA ARG A 315 -27.96 -35.52 -8.27
C ARG A 315 -27.39 -36.83 -7.74
N LEU A 316 -26.21 -36.80 -7.12
CA LEU A 316 -25.59 -37.98 -6.50
C LEU A 316 -26.37 -38.45 -5.27
N GLN A 317 -26.85 -37.51 -4.44
CA GLN A 317 -27.67 -37.81 -3.27
C GLN A 317 -29.04 -38.37 -3.68
N GLN A 318 -29.66 -37.82 -4.72
CA GLN A 318 -30.94 -38.29 -5.24
C GLN A 318 -30.84 -39.69 -5.89
N SER A 319 -29.80 -39.93 -6.70
CA SER A 319 -29.59 -41.25 -7.33
C SER A 319 -29.18 -42.32 -6.30
N SER A 320 -28.29 -41.98 -5.36
CA SER A 320 -27.92 -42.86 -4.25
C SER A 320 -29.12 -43.22 -3.38
N GLY A 321 -29.98 -42.24 -3.05
CA GLY A 321 -31.23 -42.48 -2.32
C GLY A 321 -32.18 -43.43 -3.06
N GLN A 322 -32.38 -43.24 -4.37
CA GLN A 322 -33.18 -44.14 -5.20
C GLN A 322 -32.57 -45.56 -5.30
N GLN A 323 -31.24 -45.66 -5.44
CA GLN A 323 -30.54 -46.95 -5.55
C GLN A 323 -30.52 -47.72 -4.22
N LEU A 324 -30.40 -47.02 -3.09
CA LEU A 324 -30.57 -47.59 -1.74
C LEU A 324 -32.03 -48.04 -1.52
N GLN A 325 -33.01 -47.22 -1.88
CA GLN A 325 -34.42 -47.61 -1.80
C GLN A 325 -34.72 -48.85 -2.66
N ALA A 326 -34.21 -48.90 -3.88
CA ALA A 326 -34.42 -50.05 -4.78
C ALA A 326 -33.75 -51.33 -4.27
N SER A 327 -32.50 -51.25 -3.80
CA SER A 327 -31.78 -52.41 -3.26
C SER A 327 -32.32 -52.90 -1.92
N LEU A 328 -32.74 -52.01 -1.02
CA LEU A 328 -33.47 -52.37 0.20
C LEU A 328 -34.83 -53.02 -0.13
N THR A 329 -35.58 -52.47 -1.08
CA THR A 329 -36.87 -53.06 -1.51
C THR A 329 -36.68 -54.45 -2.12
N ALA A 330 -35.69 -54.62 -2.99
CA ALA A 330 -35.38 -55.91 -3.61
C ALA A 330 -34.94 -56.95 -2.58
N SER A 331 -33.97 -56.62 -1.72
CA SER A 331 -33.45 -57.55 -0.70
C SER A 331 -34.48 -57.90 0.39
N LEU A 332 -35.36 -56.96 0.79
CA LEU A 332 -36.50 -57.27 1.67
C LEU A 332 -37.52 -58.19 0.99
N THR A 333 -37.82 -57.97 -0.30
CA THR A 333 -38.74 -58.83 -1.06
C THR A 333 -38.17 -60.25 -1.19
N GLU A 334 -36.92 -60.38 -1.60
CA GLU A 334 -36.21 -61.66 -1.71
C GLU A 334 -36.13 -62.37 -0.34
N SER A 335 -35.79 -61.65 0.74
CA SER A 335 -35.73 -62.21 2.09
C SER A 335 -37.09 -62.72 2.58
N LEU A 336 -38.17 -61.98 2.32
CA LEU A 336 -39.54 -62.39 2.64
C LEU A 336 -40.00 -63.59 1.81
N GLU A 337 -39.65 -63.66 0.53
CA GLU A 337 -39.96 -64.81 -0.33
C GLU A 337 -39.18 -66.07 0.09
N GLN A 338 -37.90 -65.92 0.42
CA GLN A 338 -37.08 -67.00 1.00
C GLN A 338 -37.62 -67.46 2.36
N HIS A 339 -38.08 -66.56 3.24
CA HIS A 339 -38.71 -66.93 4.51
C HIS A 339 -40.08 -67.60 4.31
N ALA A 340 -40.93 -67.09 3.43
CA ALA A 340 -42.24 -67.68 3.14
C ALA A 340 -42.10 -69.10 2.57
N THR A 341 -41.19 -69.31 1.61
CA THR A 341 -40.92 -70.63 1.04
C THR A 341 -40.24 -71.58 2.04
N HIS A 342 -39.41 -71.07 2.96
CA HIS A 342 -38.83 -71.89 4.03
C HIS A 342 -39.87 -72.28 5.10
N LEU A 343 -40.79 -71.37 5.46
CA LEU A 343 -41.90 -71.65 6.38
C LEU A 343 -42.85 -72.70 5.78
N ALA A 344 -43.23 -72.58 4.51
CA ALA A 344 -44.05 -73.57 3.82
C ALA A 344 -43.40 -74.97 3.79
N ARG A 345 -42.06 -75.07 3.63
CA ARG A 345 -41.34 -76.34 3.75
C ARG A 345 -41.35 -76.90 5.18
N ILE A 346 -41.22 -76.05 6.20
CA ILE A 346 -41.33 -76.46 7.61
C ILE A 346 -42.74 -76.97 7.91
N GLU A 347 -43.79 -76.27 7.46
CA GLU A 347 -45.18 -76.70 7.63
C GLU A 347 -45.44 -78.05 6.97
N HIS A 348 -45.05 -78.21 5.70
CA HIS A 348 -45.28 -79.44 4.94
C HIS A 348 -44.52 -80.64 5.53
N SER A 349 -43.24 -80.48 5.89
CA SER A 349 -42.46 -81.54 6.55
C SER A 349 -42.95 -81.83 7.97
N SER A 350 -43.43 -80.82 8.71
CA SER A 350 -44.09 -81.01 10.00
C SER A 350 -45.37 -81.85 9.86
N ALA A 351 -46.20 -81.57 8.86
CA ALA A 351 -47.39 -82.36 8.56
C ALA A 351 -47.06 -83.83 8.21
N GLU A 352 -46.05 -84.08 7.37
CA GLU A 352 -45.57 -85.46 7.12
C GLU A 352 -45.06 -86.15 8.40
N HIS A 353 -44.27 -85.44 9.22
CA HIS A 353 -43.74 -85.98 10.47
C HIS A 353 -44.83 -86.15 11.56
N MET A 354 -45.96 -85.47 11.43
CA MET A 354 -47.13 -85.65 12.29
C MET A 354 -47.96 -86.86 11.83
N LEU A 355 -48.19 -87.03 10.53
CA LEU A 355 -48.82 -88.23 9.95
C LEU A 355 -48.05 -89.51 10.30
N LYS A 356 -46.72 -89.52 10.06
CA LYS A 356 -45.86 -90.67 10.41
C LYS A 356 -45.85 -90.99 11.91
N ARG A 357 -45.95 -89.97 12.78
CA ARG A 357 -46.09 -90.17 14.24
C ARG A 357 -47.48 -90.64 14.65
N TRP A 358 -48.53 -90.24 13.93
CA TRP A 358 -49.90 -90.72 14.16
C TRP A 358 -50.03 -92.21 13.85
N GLU A 359 -49.48 -92.68 12.72
CA GLU A 359 -49.42 -94.12 12.40
C GLU A 359 -48.68 -94.92 13.47
N GLN A 360 -47.52 -94.44 13.92
CA GLN A 360 -46.75 -95.06 15.01
C GLN A 360 -47.53 -95.11 16.33
N TRP A 361 -48.24 -94.03 16.69
CA TRP A 361 -49.06 -93.96 17.90
C TRP A 361 -50.26 -94.92 17.84
N GLN A 362 -50.93 -95.00 16.69
CA GLN A 362 -52.02 -95.95 16.44
C GLN A 362 -51.53 -97.41 16.50
N GLY A 363 -50.30 -97.69 16.04
CA GLY A 363 -49.62 -98.98 16.23
C GLY A 363 -49.40 -99.31 17.71
N ALA A 364 -48.79 -98.40 18.48
CA ALA A 364 -48.49 -98.58 19.90
C ALA A 364 -49.76 -98.72 20.77
N LEU A 365 -50.87 -98.08 20.39
CA LEU A 365 -52.19 -98.29 21.02
C LEU A 365 -52.73 -99.70 20.76
N ASN A 366 -52.58 -100.23 19.55
CA ASN A 366 -53.01 -101.59 19.21
C ASN A 366 -52.19 -102.66 19.95
N GLU A 367 -50.89 -102.43 20.18
CA GLU A 367 -50.07 -103.30 21.02
C GLU A 367 -50.45 -103.22 22.50
N ASN A 368 -50.69 -102.02 23.04
CA ASN A 368 -51.21 -101.88 24.42
C ASN A 368 -52.59 -102.53 24.59
N ALA A 369 -53.48 -102.44 23.62
CA ALA A 369 -54.78 -103.12 23.66
C ALA A 369 -54.64 -104.65 23.74
N LYS A 370 -53.69 -105.24 22.99
CA LYS A 370 -53.36 -106.68 23.07
C LYS A 370 -52.76 -107.07 24.42
N LEU A 371 -51.86 -106.23 24.97
CA LEU A 371 -51.26 -106.46 26.29
C LEU A 371 -52.31 -106.39 27.41
N LEU A 372 -53.22 -105.41 27.36
CA LEU A 372 -54.35 -105.28 28.29
C LEU A 372 -55.30 -106.46 28.21
N TYR A 373 -55.58 -106.97 27.00
CA TYR A 373 -56.40 -108.17 26.81
C TYR A 373 -55.74 -109.42 27.41
N ALA A 374 -54.43 -109.60 27.19
CA ALA A 374 -53.67 -110.70 27.80
C ALA A 374 -53.63 -110.58 29.35
N GLN A 375 -53.48 -109.36 29.88
CA GLN A 375 -53.53 -109.09 31.32
C GLN A 375 -54.92 -109.42 31.91
N GLN A 376 -56.00 -109.05 31.22
CA GLN A 376 -57.37 -109.41 31.62
C GLN A 376 -57.56 -110.94 31.67
N GLN A 377 -56.98 -111.66 30.71
CA GLN A 377 -57.08 -113.12 30.62
C GLN A 377 -56.33 -113.82 31.76
N GLU A 378 -55.14 -113.34 32.14
CA GLU A 378 -54.41 -113.86 33.31
C GLU A 378 -55.07 -113.47 34.65
N MET A 379 -55.66 -112.28 34.76
CA MET A 379 -56.44 -111.90 35.95
C MET A 379 -57.65 -112.82 36.16
N ALA A 380 -58.35 -113.22 35.09
CA ALA A 380 -59.42 -114.22 35.17
C ALA A 380 -58.90 -115.58 35.68
N ARG A 381 -57.73 -116.02 35.17
CA ARG A 381 -57.07 -117.28 35.60
C ARG A 381 -56.66 -117.24 37.08
N GLN A 382 -56.19 -116.10 37.58
CA GLN A 382 -55.88 -115.91 39.00
C GLN A 382 -57.14 -115.96 39.88
N GLY A 383 -58.26 -115.38 39.43
CA GLY A 383 -59.55 -115.48 40.14
C GLY A 383 -60.07 -116.92 40.25
N GLU A 384 -59.84 -117.74 39.23
CA GLU A 384 -60.21 -119.16 39.23
C GLU A 384 -59.36 -119.98 40.22
N LEU A 385 -58.04 -119.75 40.26
CA LEU A 385 -57.14 -120.34 41.27
C LEU A 385 -57.48 -119.91 42.70
N MET A 386 -57.80 -118.63 42.91
CA MET A 386 -58.27 -118.08 44.20
C MET A 386 -59.54 -118.80 44.68
N THR A 387 -60.45 -119.11 43.75
CA THR A 387 -61.70 -119.83 44.02
C THR A 387 -61.47 -121.28 44.42
N GLN A 388 -60.48 -121.97 43.82
CA GLN A 388 -60.09 -123.32 44.24
C GLN A 388 -59.48 -123.34 45.65
N ALA A 389 -58.60 -122.38 45.96
CA ALA A 389 -57.99 -122.27 47.30
C ALA A 389 -59.02 -122.05 48.41
N ILE A 390 -60.03 -121.21 48.16
CA ILE A 390 -61.12 -120.96 49.12
C ILE A 390 -61.98 -122.22 49.36
N ARG A 391 -62.22 -123.05 48.34
CA ARG A 391 -62.95 -124.32 48.50
C ARG A 391 -62.17 -125.32 49.36
N ALA A 392 -60.87 -125.47 49.12
CA ALA A 392 -60.02 -126.39 49.89
C ALA A 392 -59.97 -126.06 51.40
N ALA A 393 -60.17 -124.80 51.79
CA ALA A 393 -60.27 -124.39 53.19
C ALA A 393 -61.63 -124.72 53.85
N GLY A 394 -62.70 -124.91 53.07
CA GLY A 394 -64.05 -125.13 53.58
C GLY A 394 -64.28 -126.53 54.16
N ASP A 395 -63.81 -127.56 53.47
CA ASP A 395 -64.13 -128.96 53.80
C ASP A 395 -63.47 -129.42 55.13
N VAL A 396 -62.36 -128.79 55.52
CA VAL A 396 -61.70 -129.00 56.82
C VAL A 396 -62.66 -128.68 57.99
N VAL A 397 -63.54 -127.69 57.82
CA VAL A 397 -64.52 -127.27 58.84
C VAL A 397 -65.70 -128.27 58.96
N GLN A 398 -66.01 -129.03 57.90
CA GLN A 398 -67.01 -130.10 58.01
C GLN A 398 -66.50 -131.31 58.79
N LEU A 399 -65.21 -131.64 58.64
CA LEU A 399 -64.56 -132.74 59.38
C LEU A 399 -64.59 -132.52 60.90
N GLU A 400 -64.32 -131.29 61.36
CA GLU A 400 -64.38 -130.94 62.79
C GLU A 400 -65.81 -131.06 63.36
N LYS A 401 -66.81 -130.64 62.59
CA LYS A 401 -68.20 -130.53 63.09
C LYS A 401 -68.96 -131.86 63.12
N ALA A 402 -68.59 -132.82 62.28
CA ALA A 402 -69.20 -134.16 62.27
C ALA A 402 -68.78 -135.01 63.48
N LEU A 403 -67.50 -134.92 63.88
CA LEU A 403 -66.92 -135.71 64.98
C LEU A 403 -67.58 -135.42 66.33
N ASN A 404 -68.00 -134.18 66.56
CA ASN A 404 -68.39 -133.66 67.87
C ASN A 404 -69.89 -133.83 68.21
N SER A 405 -70.73 -134.32 67.28
CA SER A 405 -72.19 -134.22 67.42
C SER A 405 -72.86 -135.46 68.06
N ASN A 406 -72.58 -136.68 67.57
CA ASN A 406 -73.24 -137.91 68.03
C ASN A 406 -72.34 -138.85 68.84
N LEU A 407 -71.18 -138.37 69.31
CA LEU A 407 -70.48 -138.95 70.46
C LEU A 407 -71.26 -138.74 71.79
N SER A 408 -72.38 -138.01 71.74
CA SER A 408 -73.19 -137.61 72.91
C SER A 408 -74.58 -138.27 72.98
N ALA A 409 -75.07 -138.93 71.92
CA ALA A 409 -76.42 -139.51 71.87
C ALA A 409 -76.52 -140.65 70.83
N LEU A 410 -77.11 -141.81 71.13
CA LEU A 410 -77.56 -142.30 72.43
C LEU A 410 -77.45 -143.84 72.49
N ALA A 411 -77.23 -144.38 73.69
CA ALA A 411 -77.20 -145.81 73.95
C ALA A 411 -78.48 -146.53 73.50
N GLY A 412 -78.34 -147.61 72.73
CA GLY A 412 -79.46 -148.49 72.37
C GLY A 412 -79.05 -149.63 71.44
N SER A 413 -79.31 -150.87 71.87
CA SER A 413 -79.20 -152.12 71.07
C SER A 413 -77.79 -152.43 70.50
N LYS A 414 -76.92 -153.15 71.22
CA LYS A 414 -76.94 -154.62 71.47
C LYS A 414 -76.24 -155.45 70.39
N ASN A 415 -75.50 -156.47 70.87
CA ASN A 415 -75.16 -157.73 70.19
C ASN A 415 -74.27 -157.59 68.93
N PHE A 416 -73.51 -158.61 68.50
CA PHE A 416 -73.10 -159.89 69.08
C PHE A 416 -71.54 -159.84 68.99
N GLU A 417 -70.71 -160.07 70.02
CA GLU A 417 -70.59 -161.26 70.88
C GLU A 417 -70.42 -162.54 70.02
N GLU A 418 -69.33 -163.28 70.21
CA GLU A 418 -68.89 -164.38 69.33
C GLU A 418 -68.68 -163.96 67.85
N THR A 419 -67.53 -163.37 67.50
CA THR A 419 -66.34 -164.16 67.14
C THR A 419 -65.10 -163.26 67.21
N VAL A 420 -64.15 -163.35 68.15
CA VAL A 420 -63.62 -164.49 68.94
C VAL A 420 -62.83 -165.51 68.09
N MET A 421 -62.69 -165.30 66.77
CA MET A 421 -61.82 -166.14 65.91
C MET A 421 -61.00 -165.31 64.89
N SER A 422 -59.77 -164.94 65.26
CA SER A 422 -58.54 -165.21 64.46
C SER A 422 -57.29 -164.42 64.90
N LEU A 423 -57.33 -163.09 64.92
CA LEU A 423 -56.11 -162.29 64.62
C LEU A 423 -55.56 -161.38 65.75
N ALA A 424 -55.58 -161.83 67.01
CA ALA A 424 -55.03 -161.08 68.16
C ALA A 424 -53.48 -161.08 68.27
N ALA A 425 -52.74 -161.32 67.18
CA ALA A 425 -51.37 -161.83 67.24
C ALA A 425 -50.23 -160.84 66.93
N ALA A 426 -50.50 -159.64 66.38
CA ALA A 426 -49.49 -158.90 65.61
C ALA A 426 -48.89 -157.61 66.24
N ILE A 427 -49.49 -157.04 67.29
CA ILE A 427 -49.29 -155.60 67.62
C ILE A 427 -48.16 -155.31 68.64
N HIS A 428 -47.54 -156.32 69.26
CA HIS A 428 -46.71 -156.11 70.45
C HIS A 428 -45.18 -155.88 70.24
N LEU A 429 -44.70 -155.69 69.00
CA LEU A 429 -43.27 -155.61 68.68
C LEU A 429 -42.89 -154.42 67.76
N LEU A 430 -41.76 -153.76 68.07
CA LEU A 430 -41.15 -152.57 67.40
C LEU A 430 -42.01 -151.28 67.47
N ASN A 431 -41.84 -150.30 68.38
CA ASN A 431 -40.71 -149.85 69.22
C ASN A 431 -39.59 -149.07 68.44
N SER A 432 -39.65 -147.72 68.30
CA SER A 432 -38.67 -146.82 67.59
C SER A 432 -38.84 -145.28 67.89
N ARG A 433 -37.89 -144.35 67.55
CA ARG A 433 -37.97 -142.85 67.85
C ARG A 433 -36.85 -141.88 67.32
N LEU A 434 -37.13 -140.54 67.26
CA LEU A 434 -36.29 -139.28 67.40
C LEU A 434 -35.39 -138.66 66.21
N GLY A 435 -35.38 -137.30 65.93
CA GLY A 435 -34.50 -136.52 64.91
C GLY A 435 -34.71 -134.95 64.61
N ARG A 436 -33.82 -134.19 63.86
CA ARG A 436 -33.82 -132.70 63.38
C ARG A 436 -32.65 -132.33 62.35
N SER A 437 -32.33 -131.12 61.75
CA SER A 437 -32.98 -129.87 61.16
C SER A 437 -31.98 -128.72 60.64
N ASP A 438 -32.43 -127.64 59.91
CA ASP A 438 -31.91 -126.19 59.70
C ASP A 438 -30.73 -125.79 58.68
N ALA A 439 -30.34 -124.53 58.22
CA ALA A 439 -30.97 -123.26 57.64
C ALA A 439 -29.98 -122.08 57.09
N GLN A 440 -30.43 -121.04 56.29
CA GLN A 440 -29.95 -119.57 56.06
C GLN A 440 -29.01 -118.98 54.87
N HIS A 441 -29.10 -117.63 54.54
CA HIS A 441 -28.14 -116.57 53.94
C HIS A 441 -28.34 -115.77 52.54
N VAL A 442 -27.63 -114.60 52.28
CA VAL A 442 -27.92 -113.40 51.33
C VAL A 442 -26.68 -112.46 50.90
N GLU A 443 -26.68 -111.56 49.82
CA GLU A 443 -26.13 -110.10 49.67
C GLU A 443 -25.90 -109.37 48.24
N LEU A 444 -25.06 -108.28 48.05
CA LEU A 444 -25.08 -107.11 47.04
C LEU A 444 -23.71 -106.40 46.56
N GLY A 445 -23.67 -105.37 45.63
CA GLY A 445 -22.46 -104.45 45.35
C GLY A 445 -22.44 -103.34 44.19
N PRO A 446 -21.77 -102.12 44.30
CA PRO A 446 -21.81 -100.97 43.29
C PRO A 446 -20.63 -99.90 43.09
N GLN A 447 -20.79 -98.89 42.18
CA GLN A 447 -20.43 -97.41 42.20
C GLN A 447 -19.05 -96.70 41.83
N GLY A 448 -19.15 -95.43 41.32
CA GLY A 448 -18.11 -94.34 41.14
C GLY A 448 -18.60 -93.19 40.19
N ARG A 449 -18.27 -91.86 40.14
CA ARG A 449 -17.36 -90.83 40.78
C ARG A 449 -16.02 -90.51 40.03
N SER A 450 -15.46 -89.28 39.88
CA SER A 450 -15.66 -87.90 40.44
C SER A 450 -15.20 -86.71 39.48
N ARG A 451 -14.90 -85.46 39.96
CA ARG A 451 -14.55 -84.19 39.22
C ARG A 451 -13.46 -83.32 39.93
N ALA A 452 -12.60 -82.57 39.19
CA ALA A 452 -12.07 -81.19 39.47
C ALA A 452 -10.56 -80.93 39.14
N ALA A 453 -10.31 -79.91 38.31
CA ALA A 453 -9.15 -78.99 38.30
C ALA A 453 -9.51 -77.79 37.39
#